data_AF-A0A377ZTU3-F1
#
_entry.id   AF-A0A377ZTU3-F1
#
_cell.length_a   1.000
_cell.length_b   1.000
_cell.length_c   1.000
_cell.angle_alpha   90.00
_cell.angle_beta   90.00
_cell.angle_gamma   90.00
#
_symmetry.space_group_name_H-M   'P 1'
#
loop_
_entity.id
_entity.type
_entity.pdbx_description
1 polymer ?
#
loop_
_entity_poly.entity_id
_entity_poly.type
_entity_poly.pdbx_seq_one_letter_code
_entity_poly.pdbx_strand_id
1 'polypeptide(L)'
;MRIGVPQERLAQETRAAATPKTVEQLLKLGFSVAVESGAGKLASFDDEAFAEAGAEIVTGDEVWQSDVILKVNAPNDDEIALLNPGTTLISFIWPAQNRS
;
A
#
# COMPACT_ATOMS: atom_id res chain seq x y z
N MET A 1 -13.30 2.64 6.97
CA MET A 1 -12.49 2.94 5.78
C MET A 1 -11.31 1.99 5.76
N ARG A 2 -11.02 1.41 4.59
CA ARG A 2 -9.92 0.47 4.36
C ARG A 2 -8.71 1.21 3.78
N ILE A 3 -7.54 0.96 4.36
CA ILE A 3 -6.25 1.43 3.86
C ILE A 3 -5.56 0.26 3.15
N GLY A 4 -5.19 0.43 1.89
CA GLY A 4 -4.45 -0.54 1.10
C GLY A 4 -2.97 -0.20 1.01
N VAL A 5 -2.11 -1.21 1.18
CA VAL A 5 -0.66 -1.12 1.03
C VAL A 5 -0.22 -2.10 -0.06
N PRO A 6 -0.22 -1.69 -1.34
CA PRO A 6 0.27 -2.52 -2.44
C PRO A 6 1.79 -2.71 -2.39
N GLN A 7 2.27 -3.72 -3.10
CA GLN A 7 3.69 -3.92 -3.38
C GLN A 7 4.21 -2.82 -4.31
N GLU A 8 5.43 -2.33 -4.06
CA GLU A 8 6.07 -1.38 -4.96
C GLU A 8 6.55 -2.08 -6.24
N ARG A 9 6.14 -1.55 -7.40
CA ARG A 9 6.50 -2.07 -8.72
C ARG A 9 7.74 -1.39 -9.34
N LEU A 10 8.22 -0.30 -8.75
CA LEU A 10 9.41 0.41 -9.24
C LEU A 10 10.66 -0.45 -9.03
N ALA A 11 11.45 -0.61 -10.09
CA ALA A 11 12.70 -1.35 -10.00
C ALA A 11 13.63 -0.76 -8.93
N GLN A 12 14.25 -1.63 -8.13
CA GLN A 12 15.16 -1.29 -7.02
C GLN A 12 14.50 -0.54 -5.84
N GLU A 13 13.18 -0.38 -5.83
CA GLU A 13 12.48 0.02 -4.61
C GLU A 13 12.44 -1.17 -3.64
N THR A 14 12.93 -0.95 -2.42
CA THR A 14 12.96 -1.97 -1.37
C THR A 14 12.10 -1.60 -0.16
N ARG A 15 11.56 -0.38 -0.13
CA ARG A 15 10.71 0.10 0.96
C ARG A 15 9.27 -0.37 0.77
N ALA A 16 8.60 -0.59 1.89
CA ALA A 16 7.16 -0.73 1.95
C ALA A 16 6.54 0.57 2.49
N ALA A 17 5.33 0.92 2.03
CA ALA A 17 4.65 2.14 2.47
C ALA A 17 4.11 2.05 3.91
N ALA A 18 4.10 0.86 4.49
CA ALA A 18 3.78 0.60 5.88
C ALA A 18 4.75 -0.40 6.52
N THR A 19 4.78 -0.41 7.84
CA THR A 19 5.43 -1.41 8.69
C THR A 19 4.38 -2.06 9.59
N PRO A 20 4.64 -3.25 10.18
CA PRO A 20 3.73 -3.85 11.15
C PRO A 20 3.33 -2.89 12.29
N LYS A 21 4.30 -2.11 12.79
CA LYS A 21 4.04 -1.08 13.82
C LYS A 21 3.07 0.01 13.36
N THR A 22 3.18 0.48 12.11
CA THR A 22 2.24 1.49 11.59
C THR A 22 0.86 0.89 11.35
N VAL A 23 0.77 -0.40 10.98
CA VAL A 23 -0.51 -1.11 10.89
C VAL A 23 -1.25 -1.07 12.24
N GLU A 24 -0.59 -1.45 13.33
CA GLU A 24 -1.20 -1.40 14.67
C GLU A 24 -1.72 0.01 15.01
N GLN A 25 -0.97 1.04 14.62
CA GLN A 25 -1.35 2.44 14.87
C GLN A 25 -2.58 2.84 14.06
N LEU A 26 -2.66 2.45 12.78
CA LEU A 26 -3.81 2.72 11.92
C LEU A 26 -5.07 1.97 12.41
N LEU A 27 -4.92 0.72 12.85
CA LEU A 27 -6.03 -0.04 13.44
C LEU A 27 -6.56 0.64 14.72
N LYS A 28 -5.69 1.16 15.58
CA LYS A 28 -6.09 1.91 16.80
C LYS A 28 -6.88 3.19 16.49
N LEU A 29 -6.68 3.77 15.31
CA LEU A 29 -7.45 4.93 14.85
C LEU A 29 -8.80 4.54 14.22
N GLY A 30 -9.12 3.25 14.13
CA GLY A 30 -10.39 2.73 13.61
C GLY A 30 -10.41 2.42 12.11
N PHE A 31 -9.26 2.40 11.44
CA PHE A 31 -9.15 1.92 10.08
C PHE A 31 -9.06 0.39 10.03
N SER A 32 -9.39 -0.21 8.89
CA SER A 32 -8.89 -1.54 8.53
C SER A 32 -7.71 -1.39 7.58
N VAL A 33 -6.77 -2.34 7.60
CA VAL A 33 -5.58 -2.31 6.75
C VAL A 33 -5.51 -3.60 5.94
N ALA A 34 -5.37 -3.48 4.62
CA ALA A 34 -5.04 -4.57 3.72
C ALA A 34 -3.63 -4.37 3.16
N VAL A 35 -2.84 -5.44 3.14
CA VAL A 35 -1.48 -5.45 2.62
C VAL A 35 -1.40 -6.48 1.51
N GLU A 36 -0.88 -6.09 0.35
CA GLU A 36 -0.61 -7.04 -0.74
C GLU A 36 0.48 -8.01 -0.31
N SER A 37 0.25 -9.31 -0.54
CA SER A 37 1.23 -10.35 -0.24
C SER A 37 2.58 -10.03 -0.87
N GLY A 38 3.64 -10.05 -0.05
CA GLY A 38 5.00 -9.73 -0.46
C GLY A 38 5.34 -8.24 -0.53
N ALA A 39 4.42 -7.32 -0.20
CA ALA A 39 4.68 -5.88 -0.20
C ALA A 39 5.81 -5.47 0.76
N GLY A 40 5.94 -6.16 1.89
CA GLY A 40 6.98 -5.92 2.90
C GLY A 40 8.30 -6.64 2.68
N LYS A 41 8.35 -7.60 1.76
CA LYS A 41 9.42 -8.61 1.73
C LYS A 41 10.82 -7.99 1.59
N LEU A 42 10.97 -7.02 0.67
CA LEU A 42 12.25 -6.33 0.46
C LEU A 42 12.59 -5.33 1.58
N ALA A 43 11.60 -4.96 2.39
CA ALA A 43 11.75 -4.11 3.57
C ALA A 43 12.01 -4.90 4.85
N SER A 44 12.26 -6.22 4.75
CA SER A 44 12.45 -7.14 5.89
C SER A 44 11.21 -7.32 6.77
N PHE A 45 10.02 -7.22 6.17
CA PHE A 45 8.75 -7.53 6.82
C PHE A 45 8.04 -8.63 6.03
N ASP A 46 7.93 -9.82 6.61
CA ASP A 46 7.18 -10.93 6.02
C ASP A 46 5.67 -10.72 6.20
N ASP A 47 4.86 -11.40 5.39
CA ASP A 47 3.40 -11.26 5.40
C ASP A 47 2.82 -11.66 6.77
N GLU A 48 3.43 -12.64 7.44
CA GLU A 48 3.05 -13.07 8.80
C GLU A 48 3.18 -11.93 9.80
N ALA A 49 4.21 -11.08 9.68
CA ALA A 49 4.40 -9.95 10.60
C ALA A 49 3.29 -8.89 10.44
N PHE A 50 2.79 -8.69 9.22
CA PHE A 50 1.64 -7.83 8.97
C PHE A 50 0.34 -8.45 9.47
N ALA A 51 0.15 -9.76 9.26
CA ALA A 51 -1.01 -10.49 9.76
C ALA A 51 -1.08 -10.48 11.30
N GLU A 52 0.05 -10.70 11.98
CA GLU A 52 0.16 -10.61 13.44
C GLU A 52 -0.13 -9.20 13.97
N ALA A 53 0.25 -8.16 13.21
CA ALA A 53 -0.10 -6.77 13.51
C ALA A 53 -1.58 -6.45 13.25
N GLY A 54 -2.36 -7.38 12.66
CA GLY A 54 -3.79 -7.26 12.42
C GLY A 54 -4.18 -6.74 11.04
N ALA A 55 -3.25 -6.68 10.08
CA ALA A 55 -3.60 -6.43 8.69
C ALA A 55 -4.21 -7.68 8.04
N GLU A 56 -5.07 -7.45 7.06
CA GLU A 56 -5.53 -8.48 6.14
C GLU A 56 -4.50 -8.63 5.00
N ILE A 57 -3.98 -9.84 4.81
CA ILE A 57 -3.10 -10.13 3.66
C ILE A 57 -3.97 -10.50 2.47
N VAL A 58 -3.82 -9.75 1.38
CA VAL A 58 -4.60 -9.92 0.15
C VAL A 58 -3.69 -10.26 -1.03
N THR A 59 -4.28 -10.80 -2.10
CA THR A 59 -3.52 -11.21 -3.29
C THR A 59 -3.96 -10.44 -4.53
N GLY A 60 -3.01 -10.21 -5.44
CA GLY A 60 -3.25 -9.51 -6.69
C GLY A 60 -3.78 -8.10 -6.46
N ASP A 61 -4.70 -7.69 -7.33
CA ASP A 61 -5.14 -6.30 -7.39
C ASP A 61 -6.22 -5.93 -6.35
N GLU A 62 -6.61 -6.86 -5.45
CA GLU A 62 -7.64 -6.62 -4.45
C GLU A 62 -7.30 -5.45 -3.50
N VAL A 63 -6.01 -5.27 -3.19
CA VAL A 63 -5.52 -4.19 -2.32
C VAL A 63 -5.91 -2.80 -2.84
N TRP A 64 -6.04 -2.66 -4.16
CA TRP A 64 -6.38 -1.40 -4.84
C TRP A 64 -7.85 -1.01 -4.69
N GLN A 65 -8.70 -1.93 -4.20
CA GLN A 65 -10.10 -1.69 -3.90
C GLN A 65 -10.30 -0.99 -2.53
N SER A 66 -9.26 -0.34 -2.01
CA SER A 66 -9.28 0.38 -0.74
C SER A 66 -9.65 1.85 -0.91
N ASP A 67 -10.21 2.45 0.15
CA ASP A 67 -10.59 3.87 0.17
C ASP A 67 -9.34 4.78 0.12
N VAL A 68 -8.26 4.33 0.74
CA VAL A 68 -6.96 5.00 0.79
C VAL A 68 -5.88 4.04 0.32
N ILE A 69 -4.99 4.49 -0.55
CA ILE A 69 -3.81 3.72 -0.99
C ILE A 69 -2.56 4.42 -0.49
N LEU A 70 -1.73 3.68 0.26
CA LEU A 70 -0.41 4.11 0.70
C LEU A 70 0.65 3.50 -0.20
N LYS A 71 1.42 4.35 -0.89
CA LYS A 71 2.57 3.95 -1.69
C LYS A 71 3.80 4.77 -1.36
N VAL A 72 4.96 4.24 -1.70
CA VAL A 72 6.21 4.98 -1.62
C VAL A 72 6.32 5.85 -2.87
N ASN A 73 6.35 5.25 -4.06
CA ASN A 73 6.48 5.99 -5.31
C ASN A 73 5.14 6.32 -5.96
N ALA A 74 5.17 7.17 -6.98
CA ALA A 74 4.03 7.38 -7.85
C ALA A 74 3.60 6.03 -8.46
N PRO A 75 2.29 5.75 -8.56
CA PRO A 75 1.80 4.58 -9.27
C PRO A 75 2.10 4.70 -10.77
N ASN A 76 2.33 3.56 -11.42
CA ASN A 76 2.42 3.48 -12.89
C ASN A 76 1.02 3.42 -13.52
N ASP A 77 0.94 3.48 -14.85
CA ASP A 77 -0.33 3.52 -15.58
C ASP A 77 -1.24 2.30 -15.30
N ASP A 78 -0.64 1.11 -15.18
CA ASP A 78 -1.38 -0.12 -14.87
C ASP A 78 -1.96 -0.08 -13.45
N GLU A 79 -1.22 0.48 -12.50
CA GLU A 79 -1.66 0.68 -11.12
C GLU A 79 -2.76 1.76 -11.02
N ILE A 80 -2.64 2.84 -11.79
CA ILE A 80 -3.65 3.90 -11.86
C ILE A 80 -4.98 3.33 -12.37
N ALA A 81 -4.95 2.41 -13.34
CA ALA A 81 -6.15 1.76 -13.87
C ALA A 81 -6.92 0.90 -12.85
N LEU A 82 -6.29 0.53 -11.72
CA LEU A 82 -6.90 -0.25 -10.65
C LEU A 82 -7.59 0.62 -9.58
N LEU A 83 -7.33 1.93 -9.57
CA LEU A 83 -7.90 2.85 -8.59
C LEU A 83 -9.39 3.08 -8.84
N ASN A 84 -10.15 3.10 -7.75
CA ASN A 84 -11.57 3.48 -7.81
C ASN A 84 -11.73 5.01 -7.81
N PRO A 85 -12.77 5.54 -8.48
CA PRO A 85 -13.13 6.94 -8.34
C PRO A 85 -13.35 7.32 -6.87
N GLY A 86 -12.66 8.37 -6.42
CA GLY A 86 -12.73 8.85 -5.03
C GLY A 86 -11.70 8.24 -4.08
N THR A 87 -10.86 7.29 -4.53
CA THR A 87 -9.74 6.78 -3.75
C THR A 87 -8.75 7.90 -3.41
N THR A 88 -8.32 7.97 -2.15
CA THR A 88 -7.24 8.87 -1.73
C THR A 88 -5.90 8.17 -1.89
N LEU A 89 -5.05 8.68 -2.78
CA LEU A 89 -3.68 8.21 -2.96
C LEU A 89 -2.70 9.05 -2.13
N ILE A 90 -1.86 8.39 -1.34
CA ILE A 90 -0.77 9.03 -0.59
C ILE A 90 0.55 8.39 -1.01
N SER A 91 1.37 9.15 -1.74
CA SER A 91 2.71 8.75 -2.17
C SER A 91 3.56 9.95 -2.61
N PHE A 92 4.83 9.71 -2.95
CA PHE A 92 5.66 10.73 -3.58
C PHE A 92 5.35 10.84 -5.09
N ILE A 93 4.42 11.75 -5.43
CA ILE A 93 3.93 11.93 -6.81
C ILE A 93 4.91 12.66 -7.73
N TRP A 94 5.75 13.56 -7.20
CA TRP A 94 6.65 14.40 -8.03
C TRP A 94 5.95 15.06 -9.24
N PRO A 95 4.88 15.88 -9.04
CA PRO A 95 4.01 16.34 -10.13
C PRO A 95 4.72 17.18 -11.20
N ALA A 96 5.83 17.85 -10.85
CA ALA A 96 6.61 18.62 -11.82
C ALA A 96 7.43 17.72 -12.76
N GLN A 97 7.68 16.47 -12.35
CA GLN A 97 8.44 15.47 -13.11
C GLN A 97 7.53 14.47 -13.83
N ASN A 98 6.34 14.23 -13.29
CA ASN A 98 5.35 13.30 -13.86
C ASN A 98 4.21 14.08 -14.53
N ARG A 99 4.13 13.99 -15.86
CA ARG A 99 3.06 14.63 -16.64
C ARG A 99 1.78 13.82 -16.53
N SER A 100 0.65 14.53 -16.42
CA SER A 100 -0.72 13.99 -16.50
C SER A 100 -1.07 13.49 -17.90
#